data_AF-A0A924FP90-F1
#
_entry.id   AF-A0A924FP90-F1
#
_cell.length_a   1.000
_cell.length_b   1.000
_cell.length_c   1.000
_cell.angle_alpha   90.00
_cell.angle_beta   90.00
_cell.angle_gamma   90.00
#
_symmetry.space_group_name_H-M   'P 1'
#
loop_
_entity.id
_entity.type
_entity.pdbx_description
1 polymer ?
#
loop_
_entity_poly.entity_id
_entity_poly.type
_entity_poly.pdbx_seq_one_letter_code
_entity_poly.pdbx_strand_id
1 'polypeptide(L)'
;GPIVAIGCAVALEPGQSAWLDWVTGIAPTPTACLALMDQFRQPEQIDLVLQSAPQQAGGSDGAADALAQLAASLLYANNTWRADAAVVAANRLGQPALWAHAISGDLPILLLRVGRTDGLLLARQIITAHADWRWHGLAVDLVIVCAGSQPATLAAQLRELAAQCGQATRLDQPGGIVLLQSDAVSPADDRLLQSVARVLLDDADGPLSQQVADRAARVLKLAGTAASPVATWQPAPSDSRETTPDLTPAAGLEFFNGTGGFSADGREYVITLQSGQSTPAPWVNVLANPEFGTLVSESGSAASWSENAQAFRLTPWNNDAVSDPNTEACYLRDEESGHYWSATASPARGCGTYVTRHGFGYSSFSHSEDGIDSELCVFVAIDAPVKYTRLTLHNRSGRARHLSATGYLEWVLGDEPEKTRMQVVTEHDAGRAAIFASNAYNTDFGDRTAFFAGEPGAECSISGDRATFIGRNGSLQAPLAMAQPLLAGGCGATLDPCAAIRVPFTLDDGASRVLVFRLGAARSAAAARTLADDTDSPAAAQAALDKVREFWDRTLGTVQVKTPDRRFDIMTNGWLVYQTLACRLWARNAFYQSSGAFGFR
;
A
#
# COMPACT_ATOMS: atom_id res chain seq x y z
N GLY A 1 13.95 -4.11 4.20
CA GLY A 1 15.15 -3.97 3.33
C GLY A 1 16.43 -3.86 4.14
N PRO A 2 17.58 -4.38 3.68
CA PRO A 2 18.85 -4.24 4.39
C PRO A 2 19.26 -2.77 4.40
N ILE A 3 19.32 -2.18 5.59
CA ILE A 3 19.76 -0.81 5.79
C ILE A 3 21.24 -0.86 6.14
N VAL A 4 22.06 -0.14 5.39
CA VAL A 4 23.45 0.13 5.74
C VAL A 4 23.52 1.58 6.22
N ALA A 5 23.94 1.77 7.47
CA ALA A 5 24.21 3.08 8.04
C ALA A 5 25.71 3.20 8.31
N ILE A 6 26.34 4.21 7.71
CA ILE A 6 27.75 4.54 7.91
C ILE A 6 27.82 6.00 8.35
N GLY A 7 28.43 6.24 9.50
CA GLY A 7 28.62 7.58 10.05
C GLY A 7 30.06 8.06 9.89
N CYS A 8 30.24 9.36 9.63
CA CYS A 8 31.52 10.05 9.68
C CYS A 8 31.37 11.27 10.60
N ALA A 9 32.31 11.49 11.50
CA ALA A 9 32.35 12.67 12.34
C ALA A 9 33.21 13.74 11.66
N VAL A 10 32.67 14.95 11.49
CA VAL A 10 33.37 16.09 10.89
C VAL A 10 33.41 17.22 11.90
N ALA A 11 34.59 17.79 12.13
CA ALA A 11 34.77 19.02 12.90
C ALA A 11 35.18 20.14 11.92
N LEU A 12 34.47 21.27 11.95
CA LEU A 12 34.71 22.42 11.08
C LEU A 12 34.88 23.68 11.93
N GLU A 13 35.94 24.43 11.67
CA GLU A 13 36.13 25.78 12.21
C GLU A 13 35.31 26.83 11.42
N PRO A 14 35.04 28.02 11.97
CA PRO A 14 34.32 29.07 11.26
C PRO A 14 34.94 29.41 9.90
N GLY A 15 34.14 29.29 8.83
CA GLY A 15 34.57 29.57 7.45
C GLY A 15 35.20 28.38 6.72
N GLN A 16 35.34 27.21 7.35
CA GLN A 16 35.77 25.99 6.67
C GLN A 16 34.60 25.25 6.00
N SER A 17 34.94 24.43 5.01
CA SER A 17 34.03 23.50 4.35
C SER A 17 34.71 22.15 4.24
N ALA A 18 33.92 21.07 4.33
CA ALA A 18 34.37 19.72 4.04
C ALA A 18 33.45 19.09 2.99
N TRP A 19 34.03 18.19 2.21
CA TRP A 19 33.34 17.39 1.21
C TRP A 19 33.27 15.95 1.72
N LEU A 20 32.11 15.33 1.53
CA LEU A 20 31.83 13.96 1.95
C LEU A 20 31.32 13.21 0.74
N ASP A 21 32.02 12.16 0.34
CA ASP A 21 31.63 11.31 -0.77
C ASP A 21 31.10 9.97 -0.25
N TRP A 22 29.88 9.62 -0.65
CA TRP A 22 29.29 8.31 -0.40
C TRP A 22 29.36 7.48 -1.67
N VAL A 23 30.12 6.38 -1.61
CA VAL A 23 30.28 5.47 -2.75
C VAL A 23 29.53 4.17 -2.47
N THR A 24 28.64 3.80 -3.39
CA THR A 24 27.98 2.50 -3.40
C THR A 24 28.43 1.73 -4.63
N GLY A 25 28.92 0.50 -4.43
CA GLY A 25 29.43 -0.34 -5.51
C GLY A 25 28.87 -1.76 -5.42
N ILE A 26 28.77 -2.41 -6.57
CA ILE A 26 28.39 -3.82 -6.69
C ILE A 26 29.44 -4.55 -7.51
N ALA A 27 29.82 -5.75 -7.07
CA ALA A 27 30.70 -6.63 -7.82
C ALA A 27 30.28 -8.10 -7.67
N PRO A 28 30.69 -8.99 -8.60
CA PRO A 28 30.28 -10.40 -8.58
C PRO A 28 30.83 -11.19 -7.38
N THR A 29 31.86 -10.68 -6.70
CA THR A 29 32.51 -11.35 -5.57
C THR A 29 32.86 -10.36 -4.45
N PRO A 30 32.96 -10.82 -3.18
CA PRO A 30 33.39 -9.98 -2.06
C PRO A 30 34.76 -9.33 -2.28
N THR A 31 35.71 -10.07 -2.87
CA THR A 31 37.05 -9.56 -3.18
C THR A 31 37.01 -8.42 -4.21
N ALA A 32 36.13 -8.51 -5.20
CA ALA A 32 35.95 -7.45 -6.17
C ALA A 32 35.26 -6.22 -5.56
N CYS A 33 34.33 -6.40 -4.61
CA CYS A 33 33.76 -5.27 -3.86
C CYS A 33 34.84 -4.54 -3.04
N LEU A 34 35.75 -5.28 -2.38
CA LEU A 34 36.88 -4.68 -1.66
C LEU A 34 37.81 -3.92 -2.61
N ALA A 35 38.09 -4.46 -3.79
CA ALA A 35 38.89 -3.78 -4.80
C ALA A 35 38.24 -2.47 -5.29
N LEU A 36 36.90 -2.46 -5.47
CA LEU A 36 36.16 -1.24 -5.77
C LEU A 36 36.22 -0.24 -4.61
N MET A 37 36.06 -0.70 -3.36
CA MET A 37 36.19 0.17 -2.19
C MET A 37 37.58 0.81 -2.13
N ASP A 38 38.64 0.06 -2.39
CA ASP A 38 40.01 0.57 -2.39
C ASP A 38 40.27 1.53 -3.56
N GLN A 39 39.72 1.24 -4.75
CA GLN A 39 39.80 2.12 -5.91
C GLN A 39 39.15 3.49 -5.62
N PHE A 40 37.96 3.49 -5.03
CA PHE A 40 37.18 4.70 -4.76
C PHE A 40 37.46 5.35 -3.39
N ARG A 41 38.48 4.87 -2.66
CA ARG A 41 39.03 5.59 -1.50
C ARG A 41 39.85 6.82 -1.90
N GLN A 42 40.30 6.89 -3.16
CA GLN A 42 41.10 8.01 -3.66
C GLN A 42 40.16 9.07 -4.28
N PRO A 43 40.13 10.31 -3.76
CA PRO A 43 39.24 11.38 -4.27
C PRO A 43 39.40 11.61 -5.79
N GLU A 44 40.62 11.47 -6.30
CA GLU A 44 40.96 11.64 -7.72
C GLU A 44 40.19 10.66 -8.63
N GLN A 45 39.89 9.45 -8.16
CA GLN A 45 39.12 8.47 -8.92
C GLN A 45 37.62 8.81 -8.95
N ILE A 46 37.12 9.43 -7.88
CA ILE A 46 35.74 9.93 -7.81
C ILE A 46 35.59 11.09 -8.80
N ASP A 47 36.52 12.05 -8.78
CA ASP A 47 36.53 13.18 -9.71
C ASP A 47 36.62 12.71 -11.17
N LEU A 48 37.44 11.70 -11.47
CA LEU A 48 37.56 11.15 -12.83
C LEU A 48 36.25 10.50 -13.31
N VAL A 49 35.52 9.83 -12.42
CA VAL A 49 34.20 9.25 -12.72
C VAL A 49 33.15 10.35 -12.90
N LEU A 50 33.17 11.39 -12.07
CA LEU A 50 32.27 12.54 -12.21
C LEU A 50 32.55 13.34 -13.49
N GLN A 51 33.82 13.43 -13.92
CA GLN A 51 34.23 14.10 -15.16
C GLN A 51 33.96 13.27 -16.43
N SER A 52 33.90 11.95 -16.31
CA SER A 52 33.59 11.03 -17.42
C SER A 52 32.09 10.72 -17.55
N ALA A 53 31.29 11.08 -16.54
CA ALA A 53 29.85 11.23 -16.71
C ALA A 53 29.60 12.33 -17.76
N PRO A 54 28.67 12.15 -18.71
CA PRO A 54 28.37 13.18 -19.69
C PRO A 54 28.06 14.48 -18.95
N GLN A 55 28.88 15.51 -19.16
CA GLN A 55 28.57 16.86 -18.68
C GLN A 55 27.15 17.15 -19.12
N GLN A 56 26.27 17.39 -18.14
CA GLN A 56 24.91 17.83 -18.40
C GLN A 56 24.99 18.91 -19.46
N ALA A 57 24.36 18.67 -20.61
CA ALA A 57 24.29 19.66 -21.66
C ALA A 57 23.77 20.94 -21.01
N GLY A 58 24.64 21.95 -20.91
CA GLY A 58 24.36 23.22 -20.25
C GLY A 58 23.15 23.89 -20.90
N GLY A 59 21.98 23.61 -20.38
CA GLY A 59 20.80 24.45 -20.44
C GLY A 59 20.66 25.11 -19.08
N SER A 60 20.34 26.40 -19.05
CA SER A 60 20.01 27.19 -17.85
C SER A 60 19.47 26.33 -16.70
N ASP A 61 20.04 26.45 -15.50
CA ASP A 61 19.81 25.59 -14.32
C ASP A 61 18.36 25.09 -14.12
N GLY A 62 17.34 25.87 -14.48
CA GLY A 62 15.92 25.45 -14.38
C GLY A 62 15.44 24.35 -15.36
N ALA A 63 16.09 24.11 -16.50
CA ALA A 63 15.64 23.11 -17.48
C ALA A 63 16.05 21.67 -17.10
N ALA A 64 17.25 21.50 -16.54
CA ALA A 64 17.71 20.22 -16.01
C ALA A 64 16.89 19.79 -14.80
N ASP A 65 16.60 20.73 -13.89
CA ASP A 65 15.75 20.51 -12.72
C ASP A 65 14.33 20.07 -13.11
N ALA A 66 13.75 20.71 -14.13
CA ALA A 66 12.44 20.32 -14.66
C ALA A 66 12.40 18.86 -15.14
N LEU A 67 13.42 18.44 -15.90
CA LEU A 67 13.51 17.07 -16.40
C LEU A 67 13.76 16.06 -15.28
N ALA A 68 14.53 16.41 -14.26
CA ALA A 68 14.70 15.59 -13.07
C ALA A 68 13.37 15.40 -12.30
N GLN A 69 12.56 16.46 -12.19
CA GLN A 69 11.22 16.37 -11.58
C GLN A 69 10.25 15.48 -12.36
N LEU A 70 10.32 15.51 -13.71
CA LEU A 70 9.55 14.59 -14.56
C LEU A 70 10.01 13.14 -14.35
N ALA A 71 11.32 12.89 -14.33
CA ALA A 71 11.88 11.56 -14.07
C ALA A 71 11.43 11.01 -12.72
N ALA A 72 11.46 11.84 -11.67
CA ALA A 72 10.95 11.47 -10.35
C ALA A 72 9.46 11.10 -10.40
N SER A 73 8.67 11.75 -11.24
CA SER A 73 7.23 11.46 -11.39
C SER A 73 6.92 10.24 -12.25
N LEU A 74 7.87 9.84 -13.09
CA LEU A 74 7.82 8.58 -13.83
C LEU A 74 8.17 7.39 -12.92
N LEU A 75 9.10 7.59 -11.98
CA LEU A 75 9.53 6.58 -11.01
C LEU A 75 8.55 6.43 -9.83
N TYR A 76 8.12 7.54 -9.24
CA TYR A 76 7.31 7.56 -8.04
C TYR A 76 5.87 7.98 -8.34
N ALA A 77 4.93 7.19 -7.83
CA ALA A 77 3.51 7.47 -7.83
C ALA A 77 3.21 8.85 -7.20
N ASN A 78 2.76 9.81 -8.00
CA ASN A 78 2.25 11.10 -7.52
C ASN A 78 1.26 11.72 -8.52
N ASN A 79 0.45 12.67 -8.08
CA ASN A 79 -0.59 13.30 -8.90
C ASN A 79 -0.15 14.57 -9.64
N THR A 80 1.08 15.05 -9.43
CA THR A 80 1.52 16.38 -9.87
C THR A 80 1.34 16.58 -11.36
N TRP A 81 1.76 15.59 -12.15
CA TRP A 81 1.81 15.65 -13.62
C TRP A 81 0.71 14.86 -14.32
N ARG A 82 -0.24 14.32 -13.57
CA ARG A 82 -1.30 13.51 -14.16
C ARG A 82 -2.43 14.37 -14.71
N ALA A 83 -3.26 13.72 -15.53
CA ALA A 83 -4.56 14.23 -15.91
C ALA A 83 -5.43 14.50 -14.66
N ASP A 84 -6.41 15.37 -14.82
CA ASP A 84 -7.31 15.70 -13.72
C ASP A 84 -8.10 14.48 -13.24
N ALA A 85 -8.40 14.44 -11.95
CA ALA A 85 -9.07 13.31 -11.30
C ALA A 85 -10.38 12.91 -11.98
N ALA A 86 -11.13 13.86 -12.57
CA ALA A 86 -12.35 13.57 -13.32
C ALA A 86 -12.10 12.75 -14.60
N VAL A 87 -10.99 13.01 -15.30
CA VAL A 87 -10.59 12.27 -16.50
C VAL A 87 -10.21 10.84 -16.13
N VAL A 88 -9.40 10.68 -15.08
CA VAL A 88 -8.97 9.37 -14.57
C VAL A 88 -10.17 8.56 -14.07
N ALA A 89 -11.05 9.17 -13.26
CA ALA A 89 -12.26 8.52 -12.74
C ALA A 89 -13.27 8.13 -13.83
N ALA A 90 -13.22 8.77 -14.99
CA ALA A 90 -14.11 8.48 -16.12
C ALA A 90 -13.58 7.38 -17.06
N ASN A 91 -12.37 6.85 -16.84
CA ASN A 91 -11.85 5.73 -17.61
C ASN A 91 -12.65 4.44 -17.30
N ARG A 92 -12.91 3.65 -18.33
CA ARG A 92 -13.57 2.34 -18.24
C ARG A 92 -12.83 1.26 -19.02
N LEU A 93 -11.68 1.58 -19.62
CA LEU A 93 -10.88 0.67 -20.42
C LEU A 93 -9.71 0.11 -19.61
N GLY A 94 -9.44 -1.19 -19.82
CA GLY A 94 -8.30 -1.91 -19.26
C GLY A 94 -7.02 -1.72 -20.05
N GLN A 95 -5.90 -2.21 -19.49
CA GLN A 95 -4.60 -2.26 -20.17
C GLN A 95 -4.64 -2.80 -21.62
N PRO A 96 -5.41 -3.86 -21.95
CA PRO A 96 -5.45 -4.40 -23.32
C PRO A 96 -5.86 -3.39 -24.41
N ALA A 97 -6.62 -2.35 -24.06
CA ALA A 97 -7.03 -1.32 -25.01
C ALA A 97 -5.84 -0.48 -25.52
N LEU A 98 -4.71 -0.44 -24.80
CA LEU A 98 -3.47 0.20 -25.26
C LEU A 98 -2.82 -0.56 -26.42
N TRP A 99 -3.06 -1.86 -26.56
CA TRP A 99 -2.38 -2.70 -27.56
C TRP A 99 -2.78 -2.35 -28.99
N ALA A 100 -3.99 -1.81 -29.19
CA ALA A 100 -4.43 -1.26 -30.47
C ALA A 100 -3.53 -0.12 -30.98
N HIS A 101 -2.80 0.53 -30.06
CA HIS A 101 -1.88 1.64 -30.31
C HIS A 101 -0.41 1.21 -30.19
N ALA A 102 -0.13 -0.10 -30.17
CA ALA A 102 1.21 -0.67 -29.99
C ALA A 102 1.92 -0.28 -28.67
N ILE A 103 1.15 0.06 -27.63
CA ILE A 103 1.66 0.39 -26.29
C ILE A 103 1.36 -0.78 -25.36
N SER A 104 2.37 -1.36 -24.68
CA SER A 104 2.13 -2.52 -23.80
C SER A 104 1.41 -2.13 -22.50
N GLY A 105 1.76 -0.96 -21.95
CA GLY A 105 1.25 -0.48 -20.66
C GLY A 105 2.05 -0.99 -19.44
N ASP A 106 3.16 -1.68 -19.66
CA ASP A 106 4.04 -2.21 -18.59
C ASP A 106 5.06 -1.17 -18.10
N LEU A 107 5.42 -0.23 -18.97
CA LEU A 107 6.34 0.86 -18.65
C LEU A 107 5.57 2.12 -18.25
N PRO A 108 6.17 3.03 -17.45
CA PRO A 108 5.62 4.36 -17.24
C PRO A 108 5.38 5.08 -18.57
N ILE A 109 4.20 5.68 -18.72
CA ILE A 109 3.83 6.44 -19.92
C ILE A 109 4.01 7.93 -19.66
N LEU A 110 4.78 8.60 -20.53
CA LEU A 110 4.76 10.05 -20.71
C LEU A 110 3.91 10.36 -21.93
N LEU A 111 2.79 11.04 -21.72
CA LEU A 111 1.91 11.51 -22.78
C LEU A 111 2.22 12.97 -23.11
N LEU A 112 2.62 13.24 -24.35
CA LEU A 112 2.82 14.58 -24.88
C LEU A 112 1.79 14.87 -25.96
N ARG A 113 1.02 15.95 -25.81
CA ARG A 113 0.09 16.44 -26.83
C ARG A 113 0.74 17.60 -27.58
N VAL A 114 0.77 17.50 -28.91
CA VAL A 114 1.35 18.54 -29.77
C VAL A 114 0.30 18.93 -30.81
N GLY A 115 -0.28 20.11 -30.66
CA GLY A 115 -1.29 20.66 -31.55
C GLY A 115 -0.75 21.68 -32.56
N ARG A 116 0.44 22.22 -32.31
CA ARG A 116 0.96 23.41 -33.00
C ARG A 116 2.44 23.26 -33.37
N THR A 117 2.89 24.03 -34.35
CA THR A 117 4.28 23.95 -34.83
C THR A 117 5.30 24.47 -33.81
N ASP A 118 4.92 25.43 -32.97
CA ASP A 118 5.75 25.89 -31.83
C ASP A 118 5.94 24.78 -30.77
N GLY A 119 4.98 23.86 -30.66
CA GLY A 119 5.07 22.66 -29.82
C GLY A 119 6.22 21.70 -30.20
N LEU A 120 6.81 21.82 -31.39
CA LEU A 120 7.98 21.02 -31.78
C LEU A 120 9.22 21.31 -30.92
N LEU A 121 9.32 22.51 -30.31
CA LEU A 121 10.40 22.82 -29.38
C LEU A 121 10.28 22.02 -28.08
N LEU A 122 9.05 21.95 -27.53
CA LEU A 122 8.76 21.11 -26.36
C LEU A 122 9.01 19.63 -26.70
N ALA A 123 8.54 19.16 -27.85
CA ALA A 123 8.80 17.79 -28.29
C ALA A 123 10.29 17.47 -28.39
N ARG A 124 11.11 18.39 -28.92
CA ARG A 124 12.58 18.21 -28.98
C ARG A 124 13.18 18.02 -27.60
N GLN A 125 12.79 18.85 -26.64
CA GLN A 125 13.27 18.75 -25.25
C GLN A 125 12.90 17.40 -24.64
N ILE A 126 11.66 16.96 -24.77
CA ILE A 126 11.18 15.69 -24.20
C ILE A 126 11.78 14.47 -24.89
N ILE A 127 11.92 14.47 -26.22
CA ILE A 127 12.60 13.38 -26.95
C ILE A 127 14.06 13.25 -26.53
N THR A 128 14.73 14.38 -26.31
CA THR A 128 16.13 14.40 -25.85
C THR A 128 16.25 13.89 -24.41
N ALA A 129 15.35 14.32 -23.52
CA ALA A 129 15.28 13.82 -22.14
C ALA A 129 14.96 12.33 -22.06
N HIS A 130 14.05 11.84 -22.91
CA HIS A 130 13.73 10.42 -23.03
C HIS A 130 14.95 9.58 -23.42
N ALA A 131 15.79 10.08 -24.34
CA ALA A 131 17.05 9.44 -24.70
C ALA A 131 18.01 9.36 -23.50
N ASP A 132 18.13 10.45 -22.75
CA ASP A 132 18.97 10.54 -21.57
C ASP A 132 18.52 9.61 -20.44
N TRP A 133 17.23 9.61 -20.10
CA TRP A 133 16.65 8.70 -19.11
C TRP A 133 16.91 7.25 -19.46
N ARG A 134 16.71 6.88 -20.73
CA ARG A 134 16.97 5.53 -21.20
C ARG A 134 18.44 5.15 -21.07
N TRP A 135 19.36 6.07 -21.38
CA TRP A 135 20.79 5.85 -21.19
C TRP A 135 21.13 5.58 -19.73
N HIS A 136 20.44 6.23 -18.80
CA HIS A 136 20.54 6.03 -17.35
C HIS A 136 19.69 4.87 -16.81
N GLY A 137 19.09 4.04 -17.68
CA GLY A 137 18.34 2.84 -17.30
C GLY A 137 16.86 3.05 -16.97
N LEU A 138 16.33 4.27 -17.12
CA LEU A 138 14.90 4.57 -16.96
C LEU A 138 14.17 4.35 -18.29
N ALA A 139 13.47 3.22 -18.40
CA ALA A 139 12.64 2.89 -19.56
C ALA A 139 11.24 3.52 -19.42
N VAL A 140 10.81 4.26 -20.45
CA VAL A 140 9.56 5.02 -20.49
C VAL A 140 8.96 4.89 -21.88
N ASP A 141 7.64 4.72 -21.97
CA ASP A 141 6.92 4.87 -23.24
C ASP A 141 6.58 6.34 -23.44
N LEU A 142 7.21 6.97 -24.45
CA LEU A 142 6.90 8.34 -24.85
C LEU A 142 5.80 8.30 -25.92
N VAL A 143 4.57 8.61 -25.54
CA VAL A 143 3.43 8.67 -26.44
C VAL A 143 3.20 10.11 -26.85
N ILE A 144 3.29 10.41 -28.14
CA ILE A 144 3.05 11.75 -28.68
C ILE A 144 1.77 11.74 -29.52
N VAL A 145 0.75 12.46 -29.05
CA VAL A 145 -0.50 12.65 -29.78
C VAL A 145 -0.39 13.93 -30.61
N CYS A 146 -0.41 13.75 -31.94
CA CYS A 146 -0.44 14.82 -32.93
C CYS A 146 -1.88 15.36 -33.01
N ALA A 147 -2.13 16.43 -32.25
CA ALA A 147 -3.38 17.17 -32.24
C ALA A 147 -3.36 18.28 -33.32
N GLY A 148 -4.51 18.92 -33.54
CA GLY A 148 -4.61 20.11 -34.40
C GLY A 148 -5.18 19.86 -35.79
N SER A 149 -5.08 20.86 -36.66
CA SER A 149 -5.74 20.87 -37.98
C SER A 149 -5.03 20.02 -39.04
N GLN A 150 -3.75 19.69 -38.84
CA GLN A 150 -2.96 18.84 -39.75
C GLN A 150 -2.13 17.78 -38.99
N PRO A 151 -2.76 16.78 -38.35
CA PRO A 151 -2.07 15.74 -37.56
C PRO A 151 -1.00 14.97 -38.34
N ALA A 152 -1.27 14.66 -39.62
CA ALA A 152 -0.33 13.92 -40.46
C ALA A 152 0.98 14.68 -40.73
N THR A 153 0.89 16.00 -40.95
CA THR A 153 2.06 16.86 -41.15
C THR A 153 2.91 16.93 -39.88
N LEU A 154 2.28 17.14 -38.72
CA LEU A 154 2.99 17.14 -37.44
C LEU A 154 3.67 15.79 -37.17
N ALA A 155 2.99 14.68 -37.44
CA ALA A 155 3.56 13.34 -37.27
C ALA A 155 4.81 13.13 -38.13
N ALA A 156 4.82 13.63 -39.37
CA ALA A 156 6.02 13.57 -40.23
C ALA A 156 7.18 14.40 -39.66
N GLN A 157 6.91 15.62 -39.20
CA GLN A 157 7.91 16.50 -38.58
C GLN A 157 8.47 15.91 -37.28
N LEU A 158 7.64 15.27 -36.46
CA LEU A 158 8.06 14.61 -35.23
C LEU A 158 8.91 13.36 -35.48
N ARG A 159 8.64 12.59 -36.55
CA ARG A 159 9.52 11.48 -36.96
C ARG A 159 10.90 11.97 -37.36
N GLU A 160 10.97 13.04 -38.15
CA GLU A 160 12.25 13.65 -38.53
C GLU A 160 12.98 14.19 -37.30
N LEU A 161 12.27 14.84 -36.38
CA LEU A 161 12.80 15.33 -35.13
C LEU A 161 13.38 14.21 -34.26
N ALA A 162 12.66 13.10 -34.11
CA ALA A 162 13.16 11.93 -33.39
C ALA A 162 14.44 11.37 -34.03
N ALA A 163 14.52 11.35 -35.36
CA ALA A 163 15.74 10.94 -36.06
C ALA A 163 16.91 11.89 -35.81
N GLN A 164 16.69 13.21 -35.81
CA GLN A 164 17.70 14.21 -35.47
C GLN A 164 18.22 14.06 -34.03
N CYS A 165 17.37 13.62 -33.10
CA CYS A 165 17.75 13.31 -31.71
C CYS A 165 18.39 11.91 -31.55
N GLY A 166 18.68 11.19 -32.64
CA GLY A 166 19.30 9.86 -32.59
C GLY A 166 18.35 8.72 -32.19
N GLN A 167 17.04 8.97 -32.16
CA GLN A 167 16.00 8.04 -31.68
C GLN A 167 15.20 7.38 -32.82
N ALA A 168 15.69 7.43 -34.07
CA ALA A 168 14.98 6.89 -35.24
C ALA A 168 14.61 5.40 -35.09
N THR A 169 15.49 4.60 -34.49
CA THR A 169 15.28 3.16 -34.26
C THR A 169 14.36 2.86 -33.08
N ARG A 170 13.91 3.88 -32.34
CA ARG A 170 13.01 3.74 -31.18
C ARG A 170 11.56 4.07 -31.48
N LEU A 171 11.25 4.47 -32.71
CA LEU A 171 9.87 4.64 -33.12
C LEU A 171 9.14 3.28 -33.10
N ASP A 172 7.95 3.28 -32.51
CA ASP A 172 7.02 2.15 -32.47
C ASP A 172 7.63 0.88 -31.82
N GLN A 173 8.49 1.07 -30.83
CA GLN A 173 9.07 0.00 -30.00
C GLN A 173 8.71 0.15 -28.52
N PRO A 174 8.63 -0.95 -27.75
CA PRO A 174 8.50 -0.89 -26.30
C PRO A 174 9.63 -0.07 -25.64
N GLY A 175 9.27 0.84 -24.74
CA GLY A 175 10.18 1.80 -24.11
C GLY A 175 10.75 2.83 -25.09
N GLY A 176 10.04 3.05 -26.19
CA GLY A 176 10.39 3.92 -27.30
C GLY A 176 9.44 5.10 -27.44
N ILE A 177 9.26 5.55 -28.68
CA ILE A 177 8.40 6.69 -29.02
C ILE A 177 7.25 6.18 -29.88
N VAL A 178 6.01 6.42 -29.45
CA VAL A 178 4.80 6.08 -30.21
C VAL A 178 4.15 7.38 -30.70
N LEU A 179 3.91 7.49 -31.99
CA LEU A 179 3.29 8.67 -32.60
C LEU A 179 1.84 8.36 -33.01
N LEU A 180 0.88 9.01 -32.36
CA LEU A 180 -0.54 8.82 -32.62
C LEU A 180 -1.13 10.06 -33.31
N GLN A 181 -1.98 9.86 -34.29
CA GLN A 181 -2.73 10.94 -34.93
C GLN A 181 -4.09 11.08 -34.25
N SER A 182 -4.45 12.29 -33.83
CA SER A 182 -5.66 12.53 -33.03
C SER A 182 -6.98 12.10 -33.69
N ASP A 183 -7.05 12.07 -35.02
CA ASP A 183 -8.18 11.57 -35.81
C ASP A 183 -8.31 10.04 -35.81
N ALA A 184 -7.21 9.32 -35.53
CA ALA A 184 -7.18 7.87 -35.40
C ALA A 184 -7.38 7.38 -33.95
N VAL A 185 -7.40 8.27 -32.97
CA VAL A 185 -7.59 7.93 -31.54
C VAL A 185 -9.03 8.21 -31.13
N SER A 186 -9.73 7.18 -30.66
CA SER A 186 -11.10 7.35 -30.17
C SER A 186 -11.14 8.19 -28.89
N PRO A 187 -12.25 8.88 -28.56
CA PRO A 187 -12.35 9.63 -27.30
C PRO A 187 -12.19 8.77 -26.04
N ALA A 188 -12.51 7.47 -26.12
CA ALA A 188 -12.33 6.53 -25.03
C ALA A 188 -10.84 6.17 -24.86
N ASP A 189 -10.12 5.95 -25.97
CA ASP A 189 -8.68 5.66 -25.94
C ASP A 189 -7.87 6.90 -25.54
N ASP A 190 -8.26 8.09 -25.99
CA ASP A 190 -7.63 9.34 -25.57
C ASP A 190 -7.76 9.54 -24.04
N ARG A 191 -8.93 9.23 -23.48
CA ARG A 191 -9.14 9.23 -22.03
C ARG A 191 -8.30 8.15 -21.35
N LEU A 192 -8.21 6.95 -21.91
CA LEU A 192 -7.36 5.89 -21.37
C LEU A 192 -5.90 6.36 -21.30
N LEU A 193 -5.35 6.86 -22.41
CA LEU A 193 -3.97 7.38 -22.51
C LEU A 193 -3.72 8.47 -21.46
N GLN A 194 -4.63 9.44 -21.35
CA GLN A 194 -4.55 10.48 -20.32
C GLN A 194 -4.62 9.91 -18.90
N SER A 195 -5.47 8.91 -18.68
CA SER A 195 -5.63 8.29 -17.36
C SER A 195 -4.39 7.51 -16.94
N VAL A 196 -3.76 6.75 -17.85
CA VAL A 196 -2.63 5.87 -17.50
C VAL A 196 -1.30 6.61 -17.43
N ALA A 197 -1.19 7.75 -18.12
CA ALA A 197 0.02 8.56 -18.13
C ALA A 197 0.42 9.00 -16.71
N ARG A 198 1.71 8.83 -16.40
CA ARG A 198 2.35 9.34 -15.18
C ARG A 198 2.67 10.82 -15.31
N VAL A 199 2.97 11.24 -16.54
CA VAL A 199 3.23 12.62 -16.93
C VAL A 199 2.40 12.93 -18.17
N LEU A 200 1.58 13.97 -18.09
CA LEU A 200 0.85 14.57 -19.20
C LEU A 200 1.38 15.98 -19.43
N LEU A 201 1.90 16.22 -20.63
CA LEU A 201 2.31 17.53 -21.13
C LEU A 201 1.46 17.89 -22.34
N ASP A 202 1.06 19.15 -22.43
CA ASP A 202 0.31 19.67 -23.57
C ASP A 202 1.00 20.95 -24.08
N ASP A 203 1.25 21.04 -25.38
CA ASP A 203 1.85 22.24 -25.96
C ASP A 203 0.94 23.47 -25.81
N ALA A 204 -0.38 23.29 -25.64
CA ALA A 204 -1.31 24.36 -25.35
C ALA A 204 -1.02 25.07 -24.01
N ASP A 205 -0.40 24.38 -23.04
CA ASP A 205 -0.03 24.93 -21.73
C ASP A 205 1.31 25.71 -21.75
N GLY A 206 1.91 25.89 -22.93
CA GLY A 206 3.14 26.65 -23.11
C GLY A 206 4.43 25.82 -22.99
N PRO A 207 5.61 26.46 -22.95
CA PRO A 207 6.89 25.76 -22.85
C PRO A 207 7.04 25.01 -21.53
N LEU A 208 7.96 24.03 -21.47
CA LEU A 208 8.17 23.19 -20.30
C LEU A 208 8.37 23.98 -19.00
N SER A 209 9.14 25.08 -19.05
CA SER A 209 9.41 25.94 -17.89
C SER A 209 8.13 26.55 -17.30
N GLN A 210 7.18 26.95 -18.15
CA GLN A 210 5.89 27.49 -17.73
C GLN A 210 5.05 26.40 -17.06
N GLN A 211 4.95 25.23 -17.69
CA GLN A 211 4.20 24.10 -17.15
C GLN A 211 4.75 23.67 -15.78
N VAL A 212 6.08 23.63 -15.61
CA VAL A 212 6.72 23.32 -14.32
C VAL A 212 6.36 24.36 -13.25
N ALA A 213 6.42 25.65 -13.58
CA ALA A 213 6.04 26.71 -12.65
C ALA A 213 4.56 26.60 -12.22
N ASP A 214 3.67 26.32 -13.17
CA ASP A 214 2.24 26.18 -12.90
C ASP A 214 1.93 24.94 -12.04
N ARG A 215 2.63 23.82 -12.29
CA ARG A 215 2.51 22.62 -11.45
C ARG A 215 3.07 22.83 -10.04
N ALA A 216 4.21 23.50 -9.89
CA ALA A 216 4.75 23.85 -8.59
C ALA A 216 3.77 24.74 -7.79
N ALA A 217 3.14 25.73 -8.45
CA ALA A 217 2.11 26.56 -7.84
C ALA A 217 0.87 25.76 -7.44
N ARG A 218 0.43 24.79 -8.25
CA ARG A 218 -0.69 23.88 -7.92
C ARG A 218 -0.38 23.05 -6.67
N VAL A 219 0.82 22.49 -6.57
CA VAL A 219 1.25 21.69 -5.41
C VAL A 219 1.25 22.55 -4.14
N LEU A 220 1.80 23.77 -4.20
CA LEU A 220 1.79 24.71 -3.07
C LEU A 220 0.37 25.09 -2.65
N LYS A 221 -0.54 25.28 -3.61
CA LYS A 221 -1.96 25.58 -3.32
C LYS A 221 -2.67 24.42 -2.62
N LEU A 222 -2.44 23.19 -3.08
CA LEU A 222 -3.00 21.97 -2.46
C LEU A 222 -2.41 21.73 -1.06
N ALA A 223 -1.11 21.96 -0.88
CA ALA A 223 -0.45 21.87 0.42
C ALA A 223 -0.94 22.95 1.40
N GLY A 224 -1.17 24.18 0.92
CA GLY A 224 -1.66 25.31 1.71
C GLY A 224 -3.10 25.12 2.22
N THR A 225 -3.93 24.32 1.54
CA THR A 225 -5.27 23.95 2.02
C THR A 225 -5.27 22.82 3.05
N ALA A 226 -4.21 22.01 3.13
CA ALA A 226 -4.07 20.90 4.08
C ALA A 226 -3.47 21.33 5.43
N ALA A 227 -2.87 22.52 5.50
CA ALA A 227 -2.17 23.03 6.66
C ALA A 227 -2.94 24.18 7.35
N SER A 228 -4.09 23.87 7.94
CA SER A 228 -4.35 24.54 9.22
C SER A 228 -3.40 23.89 10.23
N PRO A 229 -2.66 24.65 11.06
CA PRO A 229 -1.94 24.08 12.18
C PRO A 229 -2.98 23.56 13.17
N VAL A 230 -3.50 22.37 12.90
CA VAL A 230 -4.28 21.62 13.87
C VAL A 230 -3.30 21.34 15.00
N ALA A 231 -3.67 21.70 16.23
CA ALA A 231 -2.84 21.49 17.40
C ALA A 231 -2.32 20.04 17.37
N THR A 232 -1.05 19.89 17.06
CA THR A 232 -0.39 18.59 17.03
C THR A 232 -0.36 18.12 18.47
N TRP A 233 -1.04 17.03 18.75
CA TRP A 233 -0.98 16.40 20.06
C TRP A 233 0.47 15.96 20.31
N GLN A 234 1.11 16.56 21.32
CA GLN A 234 2.36 16.04 21.86
C GLN A 234 1.98 15.04 22.94
N PRO A 235 2.32 13.75 22.81
CA PRO A 235 2.04 12.78 23.87
C PRO A 235 2.59 13.31 25.18
N ALA A 236 1.74 13.39 26.22
CA ALA A 236 2.21 13.82 27.53
C ALA A 236 3.29 12.85 28.05
N PRO A 237 4.35 13.34 28.72
CA PRO A 237 5.32 12.45 29.36
C PRO A 237 4.63 11.55 30.38
N SER A 238 5.05 10.29 30.39
CA SER A 238 4.36 9.12 30.94
C SER A 238 4.38 8.97 32.47
N ASP A 239 4.17 10.04 33.23
CA ASP A 239 4.27 10.00 34.71
C ASP A 239 2.98 9.57 35.42
N SER A 240 1.90 9.30 34.68
CA SER A 240 0.59 8.87 35.22
C SER A 240 -0.01 7.68 34.46
N ARG A 241 0.82 6.72 34.03
CA ARG A 241 0.31 5.49 33.41
C ARG A 241 -0.46 4.66 34.45
N GLU A 242 -1.72 4.40 34.16
CA GLU A 242 -2.54 3.48 34.96
C GLU A 242 -1.94 2.07 34.90
N THR A 243 -2.08 1.33 35.99
CA THR A 243 -1.43 0.02 36.12
C THR A 243 -2.07 -0.97 35.14
N THR A 244 -1.37 -1.32 34.08
CA THR A 244 -1.83 -2.32 33.12
C THR A 244 -1.86 -3.69 33.80
N PRO A 245 -3.01 -4.40 33.83
CA PRO A 245 -3.01 -5.80 34.26
C PRO A 245 -2.13 -6.60 33.30
N ASP A 246 -1.18 -7.36 33.84
CA ASP A 246 -0.35 -8.24 33.02
C ASP A 246 -1.22 -9.35 32.45
N LEU A 247 -1.38 -9.38 31.12
CA LEU A 247 -1.95 -10.52 30.42
C LEU A 247 -1.01 -11.69 30.66
N THR A 248 -1.31 -12.47 31.69
CA THR A 248 -0.46 -13.60 32.07
C THR A 248 -0.38 -14.57 30.89
N PRO A 249 0.81 -15.09 30.57
CA PRO A 249 0.94 -16.21 29.64
C PRO A 249 -0.03 -17.29 30.08
N ALA A 250 -0.80 -17.84 29.14
CA ALA A 250 -1.82 -18.84 29.47
C ALA A 250 -1.15 -20.00 30.23
N ALA A 251 -1.36 -20.06 31.54
CA ALA A 251 -0.97 -21.21 32.33
C ALA A 251 -1.66 -22.44 31.71
N GLY A 252 -0.90 -23.50 31.42
CA GLY A 252 -1.45 -24.73 30.83
C GLY A 252 -1.39 -24.82 29.30
N LEU A 253 -0.53 -24.05 28.61
CA LEU A 253 -0.20 -24.34 27.21
C LEU A 253 0.57 -25.66 27.08
N GLU A 254 0.19 -26.48 26.11
CA GLU A 254 0.91 -27.69 25.72
C GLU A 254 2.07 -27.34 24.76
N PHE A 255 3.22 -28.01 24.94
CA PHE A 255 4.41 -27.87 24.07
C PHE A 255 4.94 -26.42 23.94
N PHE A 256 4.95 -25.67 25.03
CA PHE A 256 5.47 -24.31 25.07
C PHE A 256 6.96 -24.23 24.71
N ASN A 257 7.31 -23.35 23.78
CA ASN A 257 8.67 -23.21 23.25
C ASN A 257 9.42 -21.96 23.75
N GLY A 258 8.87 -21.24 24.73
CA GLY A 258 9.42 -19.97 25.23
C GLY A 258 8.70 -18.73 24.71
N THR A 259 8.05 -18.81 23.53
CA THR A 259 7.27 -17.71 22.95
C THR A 259 5.81 -18.08 22.72
N GLY A 260 5.54 -19.35 22.40
CA GLY A 260 4.18 -19.84 22.17
C GLY A 260 4.01 -21.35 22.38
N GLY A 261 2.76 -21.80 22.37
CA GLY A 261 2.37 -23.19 22.60
C GLY A 261 0.91 -23.44 22.23
N PHE A 262 0.49 -24.70 22.21
CA PHE A 262 -0.90 -25.05 21.91
C PHE A 262 -1.80 -24.85 23.12
N SER A 263 -3.05 -24.44 22.90
CA SER A 263 -4.09 -24.48 23.93
C SER A 263 -4.29 -25.91 24.43
N ALA A 264 -4.86 -26.08 25.63
CA ALA A 264 -5.08 -27.40 26.24
C ALA A 264 -6.02 -28.32 25.43
N ASP A 265 -6.87 -27.75 24.57
CA ASP A 265 -7.70 -28.51 23.62
C ASP A 265 -6.99 -28.76 22.27
N GLY A 266 -5.82 -28.16 22.05
CA GLY A 266 -5.02 -28.26 20.83
C GLY A 266 -5.56 -27.46 19.64
N ARG A 267 -6.59 -26.63 19.84
CA ARG A 267 -7.32 -25.95 18.75
C ARG A 267 -6.79 -24.56 18.41
N GLU A 268 -5.98 -23.98 19.30
CA GLU A 268 -5.33 -22.69 19.09
C GLU A 268 -3.83 -22.82 19.31
N TYR A 269 -3.06 -22.03 18.56
CA TYR A 269 -1.65 -21.78 18.84
C TYR A 269 -1.52 -20.38 19.43
N VAL A 270 -1.08 -20.32 20.68
CA VAL A 270 -1.00 -19.11 21.49
C VAL A 270 0.42 -18.58 21.50
N ILE A 271 0.58 -17.29 21.21
CA ILE A 271 1.84 -16.59 21.09
C ILE A 271 1.81 -15.41 22.05
N THR A 272 2.84 -15.25 22.87
CA THR A 272 2.96 -14.14 23.82
C THR A 272 4.18 -13.30 23.45
N LEU A 273 3.95 -12.03 23.15
CA LEU A 273 5.01 -11.07 22.83
C LEU A 273 5.06 -10.00 23.92
N GLN A 274 6.15 -9.97 24.68
CA GLN A 274 6.43 -8.87 25.60
C GLN A 274 7.00 -7.67 24.83
N SER A 275 7.11 -6.52 25.51
CA SER A 275 7.72 -5.31 24.94
C SER A 275 9.11 -5.60 24.35
N GLY A 276 9.34 -5.14 23.12
CA GLY A 276 10.59 -5.35 22.38
C GLY A 276 10.82 -6.78 21.84
N GLN A 277 9.94 -7.74 22.13
CA GLN A 277 10.05 -9.10 21.58
C GLN A 277 9.35 -9.24 20.23
N SER A 278 9.99 -10.02 19.35
CA SER A 278 9.43 -10.53 18.11
C SER A 278 9.63 -12.04 18.04
N THR A 279 8.85 -12.73 17.22
CA THR A 279 9.17 -14.10 16.84
C THR A 279 10.45 -14.13 15.97
N PRO A 280 11.14 -15.29 15.86
CA PRO A 280 12.31 -15.41 14.99
C PRO A 280 12.01 -15.22 13.49
N ALA A 281 10.76 -15.49 13.10
CA ALA A 281 10.19 -15.26 11.78
C ALA A 281 8.68 -15.14 11.94
N PRO A 282 7.97 -14.42 11.06
CA PRO A 282 6.53 -14.22 11.18
C PRO A 282 5.78 -15.55 11.27
N TRP A 283 5.04 -15.72 12.37
CA TRP A 283 4.18 -16.88 12.58
C TRP A 283 2.78 -16.50 12.12
N VAL A 284 2.32 -17.16 11.05
CA VAL A 284 1.15 -16.71 10.30
C VAL A 284 0.00 -17.70 10.38
N ASN A 285 -1.20 -17.17 10.23
CA ASN A 285 -2.41 -17.92 9.94
C ASN A 285 -2.97 -17.48 8.58
N VAL A 286 -3.53 -18.43 7.83
CA VAL A 286 -4.21 -18.18 6.57
C VAL A 286 -5.69 -18.42 6.78
N LEU A 287 -6.48 -17.35 6.66
CA LEU A 287 -7.92 -17.37 6.84
C LEU A 287 -8.53 -17.21 5.45
N ALA A 288 -9.21 -18.23 4.95
CA ALA A 288 -9.71 -18.22 3.59
C ALA A 288 -10.99 -19.02 3.43
N ASN A 289 -11.76 -18.64 2.42
CA ASN A 289 -12.78 -19.43 1.78
C ASN A 289 -12.41 -19.55 0.28
N PRO A 290 -13.21 -20.23 -0.57
CA PRO A 290 -12.88 -20.40 -1.99
C PRO A 290 -12.68 -19.11 -2.80
N GLU A 291 -13.30 -17.99 -2.39
CA GLU A 291 -13.37 -16.73 -3.14
C GLU A 291 -12.60 -15.57 -2.48
N PHE A 292 -12.15 -15.71 -1.25
CA PHE A 292 -11.51 -14.63 -0.49
C PHE A 292 -10.55 -15.19 0.55
N GLY A 293 -9.48 -14.46 0.84
CA GLY A 293 -8.66 -14.78 2.00
C GLY A 293 -7.79 -13.63 2.50
N THR A 294 -7.23 -13.86 3.68
CA THR A 294 -6.21 -13.03 4.29
C THR A 294 -5.15 -13.93 4.90
N LEU A 295 -3.90 -13.52 4.75
CA LEU A 295 -2.80 -14.00 5.59
C LEU A 295 -2.65 -13.00 6.72
N VAL A 296 -2.45 -13.46 7.96
CA VAL A 296 -2.23 -12.60 9.12
C VAL A 296 -1.09 -13.16 9.97
N SER A 297 -0.14 -12.31 10.38
CA SER A 297 0.95 -12.69 11.28
C SER A 297 0.58 -12.50 12.74
N GLU A 298 1.45 -12.97 13.64
CA GLU A 298 1.28 -12.83 15.06
C GLU A 298 1.39 -11.38 15.55
N SER A 299 2.03 -10.52 14.75
CA SER A 299 2.20 -9.10 15.01
C SER A 299 1.03 -8.25 14.50
N GLY A 300 0.13 -8.83 13.71
CA GLY A 300 -1.01 -8.16 13.10
C GLY A 300 -0.79 -7.66 11.66
N SER A 301 0.37 -7.94 11.06
CA SER A 301 0.57 -7.72 9.63
C SER A 301 -0.40 -8.60 8.83
N ALA A 302 -0.97 -8.07 7.75
CA ALA A 302 -1.94 -8.78 6.95
C ALA A 302 -1.81 -8.48 5.45
N ALA A 303 -2.19 -9.46 4.63
CA ALA A 303 -2.35 -9.31 3.19
C ALA A 303 -3.62 -10.03 2.74
N SER A 304 -4.52 -9.29 2.09
CA SER A 304 -5.87 -9.72 1.74
C SER A 304 -6.06 -9.76 0.23
N TRP A 305 -6.85 -10.72 -0.27
CA TRP A 305 -7.14 -10.89 -1.69
C TRP A 305 -8.57 -11.38 -1.92
N SER A 306 -9.05 -11.21 -3.14
CA SER A 306 -10.32 -11.79 -3.62
C SER A 306 -10.04 -12.58 -4.90
N GLU A 307 -10.67 -13.75 -5.04
CA GLU A 307 -10.57 -14.71 -6.15
C GLU A 307 -9.17 -15.32 -6.36
N ASN A 308 -8.10 -14.50 -6.37
CA ASN A 308 -6.73 -14.90 -6.66
C ASN A 308 -5.70 -14.12 -5.81
N ALA A 309 -4.90 -14.84 -5.01
CA ALA A 309 -3.91 -14.27 -4.10
C ALA A 309 -2.70 -13.58 -4.76
N GLN A 310 -2.48 -13.80 -6.06
CA GLN A 310 -1.41 -13.18 -6.84
C GLN A 310 -1.91 -12.06 -7.74
N ALA A 311 -2.99 -12.33 -8.50
CA ALA A 311 -3.45 -11.43 -9.56
C ALA A 311 -4.49 -10.39 -9.09
N PHE A 312 -5.17 -10.63 -7.95
CA PHE A 312 -6.17 -9.71 -7.42
C PHE A 312 -6.07 -9.53 -5.90
N ARG A 313 -4.93 -8.95 -5.51
CA ARG A 313 -4.68 -8.50 -4.14
C ARG A 313 -5.50 -7.25 -3.85
N LEU A 314 -6.10 -7.20 -2.67
CA LEU A 314 -6.77 -6.01 -2.16
C LEU A 314 -5.78 -5.15 -1.38
N THR A 315 -4.91 -5.79 -0.59
CA THR A 315 -3.84 -5.15 0.18
C THR A 315 -2.48 -5.79 -0.16
N PRO A 316 -1.37 -5.06 -0.06
CA PRO A 316 -0.07 -5.56 -0.51
C PRO A 316 0.39 -6.79 0.27
N TRP A 317 0.92 -7.77 -0.46
CA TRP A 317 1.65 -8.90 0.09
C TRP A 317 3.15 -8.62 0.00
N ASN A 318 3.87 -8.84 1.09
CA ASN A 318 5.31 -8.58 1.16
C ASN A 318 6.06 -9.87 1.46
N ASN A 319 7.20 -10.05 0.77
CA ASN A 319 8.14 -11.15 0.97
C ASN A 319 9.50 -10.62 1.41
N ASP A 320 9.50 -9.65 2.33
CA ASP A 320 10.74 -9.06 2.83
C ASP A 320 11.41 -10.06 3.79
N ALA A 321 12.66 -10.41 3.49
CA ALA A 321 13.39 -11.42 4.25
C ALA A 321 13.83 -10.94 5.66
N VAL A 322 13.66 -9.65 5.96
CA VAL A 322 14.15 -8.99 7.19
C VAL A 322 13.00 -8.56 8.09
N SER A 323 11.87 -8.15 7.52
CA SER A 323 10.77 -7.50 8.23
C SER A 323 9.41 -7.99 7.76
N ASP A 324 8.41 -7.86 8.64
CA ASP A 324 7.00 -8.10 8.34
C ASP A 324 6.26 -6.76 8.28
N PRO A 325 6.31 -6.04 7.14
CA PRO A 325 5.72 -4.71 7.04
C PRO A 325 4.19 -4.76 7.05
N ASN A 326 3.58 -3.99 7.96
CA ASN A 326 2.14 -3.78 7.96
C ASN A 326 1.71 -2.95 6.75
N THR A 327 0.63 -3.39 6.10
CA THR A 327 -0.12 -2.62 5.10
C THR A 327 -1.59 -2.48 5.50
N GLU A 328 -1.95 -3.09 6.62
CA GLU A 328 -3.23 -2.99 7.31
C GLU A 328 -2.97 -2.74 8.80
N ALA A 329 -3.82 -1.93 9.43
CA ALA A 329 -3.66 -1.57 10.84
C ALA A 329 -5.02 -1.25 11.51
N CYS A 330 -5.07 -1.45 12.83
CA CYS A 330 -6.18 -1.06 13.68
C CYS A 330 -5.64 -0.31 14.90
N TYR A 331 -5.81 1.00 14.91
CA TYR A 331 -5.34 1.88 15.99
C TYR A 331 -6.45 2.16 17.00
N LEU A 332 -6.07 2.29 18.26
CA LEU A 332 -6.84 2.90 19.33
C LEU A 332 -6.16 4.21 19.73
N ARG A 333 -6.96 5.25 19.93
CA ARG A 333 -6.47 6.56 20.35
C ARG A 333 -7.36 7.13 21.44
N ASP A 334 -6.75 7.66 22.48
CA ASP A 334 -7.42 8.48 23.48
C ASP A 334 -7.56 9.91 22.94
N GLU A 335 -8.80 10.40 22.87
CA GLU A 335 -9.11 11.72 22.32
C GLU A 335 -8.86 12.86 23.32
N GLU A 336 -8.76 12.55 24.61
CA GLU A 336 -8.40 13.51 25.66
C GLU A 336 -6.89 13.70 25.75
N SER A 337 -6.10 12.63 25.57
CA SER A 337 -4.63 12.65 25.73
C SER A 337 -3.85 12.52 24.43
N GLY A 338 -4.51 12.31 23.29
CA GLY A 338 -3.88 12.07 21.99
C GLY A 338 -2.99 10.82 21.90
N HIS A 339 -2.83 10.07 22.99
CA HIS A 339 -2.05 8.84 23.04
C HIS A 339 -2.70 7.76 22.19
N TYR A 340 -1.91 6.98 21.49
CA TYR A 340 -2.41 5.93 20.60
C TYR A 340 -1.49 4.72 20.58
N TRP A 341 -2.09 3.57 20.29
CA TRP A 341 -1.43 2.28 20.12
C TRP A 341 -2.21 1.44 19.11
N SER A 342 -1.63 0.34 18.67
CA SER A 342 -2.29 -0.64 17.82
C SER A 342 -2.95 -1.73 18.67
N ALA A 343 -4.11 -2.23 18.23
CA ALA A 343 -4.73 -3.41 18.87
C ALA A 343 -3.89 -4.69 18.71
N THR A 344 -2.90 -4.65 17.82
CA THR A 344 -1.91 -5.68 17.53
C THR A 344 -0.49 -5.20 17.86
N ALA A 345 0.48 -6.10 17.96
CA ALA A 345 1.84 -5.75 18.40
C ALA A 345 2.64 -4.87 17.40
N SER A 346 2.08 -4.63 16.21
CA SER A 346 2.57 -3.78 15.12
C SER A 346 1.35 -3.15 14.43
N PRO A 347 1.43 -1.95 13.82
CA PRO A 347 2.63 -1.12 13.61
C PRO A 347 2.98 -0.17 14.76
N ALA A 348 2.01 0.43 15.44
CA ALA A 348 2.26 1.32 16.58
C ALA A 348 2.17 0.51 17.89
N ARG A 349 3.26 -0.16 18.25
CA ARG A 349 3.28 -1.05 19.42
C ARG A 349 3.01 -0.26 20.72
N GLY A 350 2.06 -0.76 21.49
CA GLY A 350 1.74 -0.30 22.83
C GLY A 350 2.72 -0.76 23.93
N CYS A 351 2.38 -0.47 25.17
CA CYS A 351 3.17 -0.88 26.33
C CYS A 351 2.66 -2.21 26.93
N GLY A 352 3.56 -3.17 27.15
CA GLY A 352 3.24 -4.41 27.87
C GLY A 352 3.14 -5.63 26.96
N THR A 353 2.28 -6.58 27.34
CA THR A 353 2.17 -7.90 26.72
C THR A 353 1.07 -7.91 25.65
N TYR A 354 1.38 -8.49 24.49
CA TYR A 354 0.41 -8.86 23.46
C TYR A 354 0.26 -10.37 23.45
N VAL A 355 -0.98 -10.85 23.37
CA VAL A 355 -1.28 -12.27 23.27
C VAL A 355 -2.04 -12.54 21.98
N THR A 356 -1.43 -13.30 21.08
CA THR A 356 -2.05 -13.71 19.82
C THR A 356 -2.49 -15.15 19.89
N ARG A 357 -3.68 -15.45 19.36
CA ARG A 357 -4.20 -16.81 19.19
C ARG A 357 -4.51 -17.03 17.73
N HIS A 358 -3.79 -17.95 17.10
CA HIS A 358 -4.20 -18.47 15.82
C HIS A 358 -5.10 -19.66 16.05
N GLY A 359 -6.33 -19.61 15.55
CA GLY A 359 -7.28 -20.72 15.58
C GLY A 359 -7.66 -21.14 14.16
N PHE A 360 -8.56 -22.11 14.06
CA PHE A 360 -9.07 -22.55 12.76
C PHE A 360 -10.07 -21.52 12.20
N GLY A 361 -9.65 -20.79 11.16
CA GLY A 361 -10.48 -19.80 10.46
C GLY A 361 -10.50 -18.41 11.10
N TYR A 362 -9.81 -18.19 12.20
CA TYR A 362 -9.67 -16.88 12.84
C TYR A 362 -8.30 -16.68 13.50
N SER A 363 -7.96 -15.43 13.77
CA SER A 363 -6.88 -15.04 14.68
C SER A 363 -7.38 -13.98 15.65
N SER A 364 -7.07 -14.11 16.94
CA SER A 364 -7.36 -13.08 17.94
C SER A 364 -6.10 -12.46 18.53
N PHE A 365 -6.17 -11.19 18.87
CA PHE A 365 -5.08 -10.41 19.46
C PHE A 365 -5.62 -9.70 20.69
N SER A 366 -5.03 -9.97 21.85
CA SER A 366 -5.42 -9.36 23.11
C SER A 366 -4.32 -8.45 23.63
N HIS A 367 -4.71 -7.27 24.09
CA HIS A 367 -3.80 -6.29 24.66
C HIS A 367 -4.53 -5.37 25.63
N SER A 368 -3.83 -4.94 26.68
CA SER A 368 -4.33 -3.97 27.65
C SER A 368 -3.38 -2.78 27.67
N GLU A 369 -3.93 -1.56 27.61
CA GLU A 369 -3.14 -0.32 27.72
C GLU A 369 -4.00 0.79 28.34
N ASP A 370 -3.42 1.54 29.28
CA ASP A 370 -4.07 2.64 30.00
C ASP A 370 -5.48 2.29 30.49
N GLY A 371 -5.64 1.12 31.11
CA GLY A 371 -6.94 0.66 31.64
C GLY A 371 -7.96 0.27 30.56
N ILE A 372 -7.60 0.20 29.28
CA ILE A 372 -8.45 -0.29 28.20
C ILE A 372 -7.99 -1.70 27.80
N ASP A 373 -8.84 -2.69 28.02
CA ASP A 373 -8.65 -4.04 27.51
C ASP A 373 -9.22 -4.14 26.10
N SER A 374 -8.43 -4.67 25.18
CA SER A 374 -8.80 -4.84 23.77
C SER A 374 -8.61 -6.29 23.32
N GLU A 375 -9.58 -6.78 22.54
CA GLU A 375 -9.49 -8.02 21.78
C GLU A 375 -9.87 -7.75 20.32
N LEU A 376 -8.91 -7.87 19.41
CA LEU A 376 -9.14 -7.83 17.97
C LEU A 376 -9.27 -9.26 17.45
N CYS A 377 -10.41 -9.61 16.84
CA CYS A 377 -10.59 -10.89 16.16
C CYS A 377 -10.72 -10.67 14.65
N VAL A 378 -9.81 -11.29 13.89
CA VAL A 378 -9.78 -11.26 12.43
C VAL A 378 -10.22 -12.62 11.89
N PHE A 379 -11.19 -12.63 10.98
CA PHE A 379 -11.68 -13.86 10.33
C PHE A 379 -12.28 -13.56 8.96
N VAL A 380 -12.38 -14.59 8.11
CA VAL A 380 -13.05 -14.51 6.80
C VAL A 380 -14.35 -15.30 6.90
N ALA A 381 -15.46 -14.69 6.49
CA ALA A 381 -16.74 -15.40 6.46
C ALA A 381 -16.64 -16.67 5.61
N ILE A 382 -17.26 -17.76 6.04
CA ILE A 382 -17.18 -19.02 5.31
C ILE A 382 -18.01 -18.99 4.02
N ASP A 383 -19.04 -18.14 3.97
CA ASP A 383 -20.10 -18.07 2.96
C ASP A 383 -20.13 -16.77 2.15
N ALA A 384 -19.19 -15.83 2.39
CA ALA A 384 -19.13 -14.55 1.69
C ALA A 384 -17.68 -14.06 1.53
N PRO A 385 -17.35 -13.31 0.45
CA PRO A 385 -16.01 -12.79 0.22
C PRO A 385 -15.73 -11.53 1.07
N VAL A 386 -15.82 -11.69 2.39
CA VAL A 386 -15.68 -10.62 3.38
C VAL A 386 -14.78 -11.07 4.53
N LYS A 387 -13.77 -10.24 4.80
CA LYS A 387 -13.00 -10.26 6.04
C LYS A 387 -13.64 -9.33 7.06
N TYR A 388 -13.73 -9.81 8.29
CA TYR A 388 -14.11 -9.04 9.45
C TYR A 388 -12.90 -8.78 10.34
N THR A 389 -12.81 -7.55 10.84
CA THR A 389 -11.89 -7.11 11.88
C THR A 389 -12.75 -6.60 13.03
N ARG A 390 -13.04 -7.48 13.99
CA ARG A 390 -13.95 -7.24 15.11
C ARG A 390 -13.16 -6.87 16.36
N LEU A 391 -13.26 -5.62 16.81
CA LEU A 391 -12.57 -5.08 17.98
C LEU A 391 -13.53 -5.01 19.17
N THR A 392 -13.25 -5.77 20.22
CA THR A 392 -13.96 -5.71 21.50
C THR A 392 -13.12 -4.93 22.49
N LEU A 393 -13.73 -3.94 23.14
CA LEU A 393 -13.10 -3.07 24.12
C LEU A 393 -13.82 -3.17 25.45
N HIS A 394 -13.08 -3.06 26.53
CA HIS A 394 -13.61 -2.98 27.88
C HIS A 394 -12.83 -1.95 28.71
N ASN A 395 -13.55 -1.02 29.31
CA ASN A 395 -12.96 0.05 30.11
C ASN A 395 -12.81 -0.39 31.57
N ARG A 396 -11.56 -0.43 32.03
CA ARG A 396 -11.14 -0.71 33.41
C ARG A 396 -10.34 0.44 34.03
N SER A 397 -10.38 1.62 33.44
CA SER A 397 -9.63 2.79 33.94
C SER A 397 -10.23 3.42 35.21
N GLY A 398 -11.45 3.03 35.63
CA GLY A 398 -12.13 3.65 36.77
C GLY A 398 -12.77 5.00 36.43
N ARG A 399 -12.83 5.37 35.14
CA ARG A 399 -13.42 6.61 34.62
C ARG A 399 -13.94 6.42 33.20
N ALA A 400 -14.86 7.28 32.76
CA ALA A 400 -15.26 7.32 31.35
C ALA A 400 -14.08 7.76 30.47
N ARG A 401 -14.05 7.23 29.23
CA ARG A 401 -12.98 7.49 28.26
C ARG A 401 -13.55 7.90 26.92
N HIS A 402 -13.00 8.96 26.33
CA HIS A 402 -13.27 9.35 24.95
C HIS A 402 -12.17 8.77 24.05
N LEU A 403 -12.53 7.82 23.21
CA LEU A 403 -11.59 7.07 22.38
C LEU A 403 -12.00 7.18 20.91
N SER A 404 -11.06 6.86 20.01
CA SER A 404 -11.39 6.53 18.64
C SER A 404 -10.68 5.24 18.20
N ALA A 405 -11.34 4.48 17.33
CA ALA A 405 -10.74 3.35 16.64
C ALA A 405 -10.54 3.73 15.17
N THR A 406 -9.34 3.51 14.64
CA THR A 406 -9.02 3.77 13.24
C THR A 406 -8.60 2.49 12.53
N GLY A 407 -9.43 2.02 11.61
CA GLY A 407 -9.07 0.97 10.66
C GLY A 407 -8.35 1.57 9.46
N TYR A 408 -7.26 0.95 9.01
CA TYR A 408 -6.45 1.40 7.87
C TYR A 408 -6.04 0.22 7.00
N LEU A 409 -6.04 0.42 5.68
CA LEU A 409 -5.41 -0.47 4.70
C LEU A 409 -4.88 0.28 3.46
N GLU A 410 -3.89 -0.30 2.80
CA GLU A 410 -3.38 0.16 1.50
C GLU A 410 -4.07 -0.58 0.35
N TRP A 411 -4.54 0.14 -0.67
CA TRP A 411 -5.18 -0.50 -1.83
C TRP A 411 -4.15 -0.95 -2.87
N VAL A 412 -4.39 -2.14 -3.45
CA VAL A 412 -3.69 -2.64 -4.65
C VAL A 412 -4.68 -2.81 -5.81
N LEU A 413 -5.69 -3.67 -5.65
CA LEU A 413 -6.65 -4.03 -6.71
C LEU A 413 -5.97 -4.57 -7.98
N GLY A 414 -5.04 -5.49 -7.78
CA GLY A 414 -4.30 -6.17 -8.85
C GLY A 414 -3.11 -6.95 -8.32
N ASP A 415 -2.05 -7.04 -9.12
CA ASP A 415 -0.86 -7.81 -8.79
C ASP A 415 0.11 -7.01 -7.90
N GLU A 416 0.57 -5.86 -8.35
CA GLU A 416 1.66 -5.09 -7.74
C GLU A 416 1.23 -3.64 -7.47
N PRO A 417 1.51 -3.09 -6.28
CA PRO A 417 1.21 -1.69 -5.97
C PRO A 417 1.82 -0.72 -6.99
N GLU A 418 3.03 -0.97 -7.47
CA GLU A 418 3.77 -0.10 -8.38
C GLU A 418 3.03 0.13 -9.70
N LYS A 419 2.34 -0.91 -10.20
CA LYS A 419 1.55 -0.87 -11.44
C LYS A 419 0.15 -0.28 -11.22
N THR A 420 -0.47 -0.62 -10.10
CA THR A 420 -1.91 -0.41 -9.88
C THR A 420 -2.25 0.87 -9.13
N ARG A 421 -1.40 1.33 -8.20
CA ARG A 421 -1.66 2.43 -7.26
C ARG A 421 -2.22 3.68 -7.92
N MET A 422 -1.71 4.04 -9.09
CA MET A 422 -2.17 5.24 -9.81
C MET A 422 -3.50 5.06 -10.54
N GLN A 423 -3.97 3.83 -10.72
CA GLN A 423 -5.21 3.52 -11.45
C GLN A 423 -6.39 3.21 -10.53
N VAL A 424 -6.12 3.07 -9.22
CA VAL A 424 -7.19 2.91 -8.23
C VAL A 424 -7.95 4.21 -8.07
N VAL A 425 -9.28 4.11 -8.13
CA VAL A 425 -10.21 5.20 -7.87
C VAL A 425 -11.03 4.84 -6.64
N THR A 426 -11.03 5.72 -5.65
CA THR A 426 -11.81 5.55 -4.41
C THR A 426 -13.05 6.43 -4.40
N GLU A 427 -14.13 5.94 -3.78
CA GLU A 427 -15.39 6.65 -3.59
C GLU A 427 -15.85 6.48 -2.14
N HIS A 428 -16.27 7.57 -1.50
CA HIS A 428 -16.85 7.53 -0.16
C HIS A 428 -18.38 7.43 -0.22
N ASP A 429 -18.94 6.47 0.50
CA ASP A 429 -20.37 6.37 0.79
C ASP A 429 -20.60 6.60 2.29
N ALA A 430 -21.02 7.82 2.64
CA ALA A 430 -21.24 8.23 4.02
C ALA A 430 -22.36 7.43 4.70
N GLY A 431 -23.40 7.03 3.95
CA GLY A 431 -24.52 6.26 4.52
C GLY A 431 -24.08 4.89 5.01
N ARG A 432 -23.11 4.28 4.32
CA ARG A 432 -22.53 2.97 4.67
C ARG A 432 -21.29 3.05 5.55
N ALA A 433 -20.81 4.27 5.87
CA ALA A 433 -19.49 4.50 6.45
C ALA A 433 -18.40 3.69 5.72
N ALA A 434 -18.39 3.77 4.38
CA ALA A 434 -17.59 2.89 3.53
C ALA A 434 -16.79 3.65 2.46
N ILE A 435 -15.59 3.16 2.19
CA ILE A 435 -14.76 3.54 1.04
C ILE A 435 -14.79 2.40 0.05
N PHE A 436 -15.32 2.65 -1.15
CA PHE A 436 -15.26 1.75 -2.29
C PHE A 436 -14.01 2.04 -3.12
N ALA A 437 -13.44 1.01 -3.73
CA ALA A 437 -12.27 1.14 -4.57
C ALA A 437 -12.40 0.26 -5.82
N SER A 438 -12.00 0.79 -6.97
CA SER A 438 -12.01 0.08 -8.26
C SER A 438 -10.78 0.40 -9.09
N ASN A 439 -10.41 -0.50 -9.99
CA ASN A 439 -9.28 -0.34 -10.90
C ASN A 439 -9.67 -0.85 -12.29
N ALA A 440 -10.27 0.02 -13.11
CA ALA A 440 -10.68 -0.34 -14.48
C ALA A 440 -9.50 -0.72 -15.38
N TYR A 441 -8.27 -0.32 -15.03
CA TYR A 441 -7.08 -0.64 -15.81
C TYR A 441 -6.64 -2.11 -15.66
N ASN A 442 -7.08 -2.81 -14.61
CA ASN A 442 -6.77 -4.20 -14.39
C ASN A 442 -7.31 -5.08 -15.54
N THR A 443 -6.45 -5.96 -16.07
CA THR A 443 -6.75 -6.81 -17.24
C THR A 443 -7.85 -7.84 -16.99
N ASP A 444 -7.84 -8.51 -15.84
CA ASP A 444 -8.72 -9.66 -15.56
C ASP A 444 -9.86 -9.31 -14.59
N PHE A 445 -9.66 -8.26 -13.79
CA PHE A 445 -10.53 -7.89 -12.67
C PHE A 445 -11.04 -6.44 -12.75
N GLY A 446 -11.02 -5.82 -13.93
CA GLY A 446 -11.43 -4.42 -14.14
C GLY A 446 -12.86 -4.08 -13.70
N ASP A 447 -13.76 -5.06 -13.71
CA ASP A 447 -15.16 -4.91 -13.28
C ASP A 447 -15.36 -5.12 -11.77
N ARG A 448 -14.32 -5.49 -11.03
CA ARG A 448 -14.40 -5.72 -9.58
C ARG A 448 -14.43 -4.41 -8.81
N THR A 449 -15.19 -4.40 -7.73
CA THR A 449 -15.21 -3.30 -6.77
C THR A 449 -14.98 -3.86 -5.38
N ALA A 450 -13.96 -3.34 -4.70
CA ALA A 450 -13.69 -3.62 -3.30
C ALA A 450 -14.32 -2.55 -2.40
N PHE A 451 -14.50 -2.87 -1.13
CA PHE A 451 -14.92 -1.91 -0.11
C PHE A 451 -14.18 -2.15 1.20
N PHE A 452 -13.93 -1.05 1.92
CA PHE A 452 -13.60 -1.07 3.33
C PHE A 452 -14.66 -0.26 4.08
N ALA A 453 -15.33 -0.87 5.07
CA ALA A 453 -16.47 -0.27 5.75
C ALA A 453 -16.32 -0.35 7.27
N GLY A 454 -16.74 0.71 7.95
CA GLY A 454 -16.91 0.76 9.41
C GLY A 454 -18.33 0.39 9.83
N GLU A 455 -18.81 0.97 10.92
CA GLU A 455 -20.21 0.81 11.38
C GLU A 455 -21.16 1.73 10.58
N PRO A 456 -22.21 1.21 9.95
CA PRO A 456 -23.18 2.04 9.23
C PRO A 456 -23.80 3.10 10.14
N GLY A 457 -23.95 4.32 9.63
CA GLY A 457 -24.53 5.44 10.36
C GLY A 457 -23.69 5.98 11.51
N ALA A 458 -22.51 5.43 11.79
CA ALA A 458 -21.58 6.03 12.74
C ALA A 458 -21.02 7.34 12.19
N GLU A 459 -20.93 8.37 13.04
CA GLU A 459 -20.14 9.56 12.71
C GLU A 459 -18.68 9.14 12.59
N CYS A 460 -18.12 9.17 11.38
CA CYS A 460 -16.73 8.81 11.14
C CYS A 460 -16.03 9.85 10.28
N SER A 461 -14.72 9.97 10.46
CA SER A 461 -13.86 10.64 9.47
C SER A 461 -13.15 9.60 8.63
N ILE A 462 -12.84 9.95 7.38
CA ILE A 462 -12.30 9.01 6.39
C ILE A 462 -11.12 9.62 5.62
N SER A 463 -10.21 8.76 5.15
CA SER A 463 -9.16 9.13 4.20
C SER A 463 -8.98 8.03 3.17
N GLY A 464 -8.86 8.44 1.92
CA GLY A 464 -8.46 7.63 0.78
C GLY A 464 -7.08 8.00 0.24
N ASP A 465 -6.32 8.84 0.95
CA ASP A 465 -4.97 9.30 0.56
C ASP A 465 -3.92 8.95 1.61
N ARG A 466 -3.15 7.92 1.31
CA ARG A 466 -2.04 7.39 2.10
C ARG A 466 -0.99 8.45 2.41
N ALA A 467 -0.70 9.35 1.47
CA ALA A 467 0.30 10.40 1.67
C ALA A 467 -0.13 11.36 2.79
N THR A 468 -1.42 11.65 2.90
CA THR A 468 -1.98 12.48 3.99
C THR A 468 -2.12 11.71 5.29
N PHE A 469 -2.43 10.40 5.23
CA PHE A 469 -2.57 9.58 6.42
C PHE A 469 -1.22 9.37 7.12
N ILE A 470 -0.23 8.88 6.37
CA ILE A 470 1.12 8.60 6.90
C ILE A 470 1.89 9.90 7.12
N GLY A 471 1.75 10.86 6.21
CA GLY A 471 2.53 12.09 6.20
C GLY A 471 3.90 11.92 5.55
N ARG A 472 4.48 13.04 5.10
CA ARG A 472 5.81 13.07 4.48
C ARG A 472 6.87 12.56 5.47
N ASN A 473 7.69 11.59 5.04
CA ASN A 473 8.70 10.93 5.86
C ASN A 473 8.13 10.23 7.12
N GLY A 474 6.83 9.96 7.14
CA GLY A 474 6.17 9.20 8.21
C GLY A 474 6.22 7.70 7.98
N SER A 475 5.65 6.95 8.93
CA SER A 475 5.42 5.52 8.82
C SER A 475 4.12 5.13 9.51
N LEU A 476 3.63 3.91 9.32
CA LEU A 476 2.48 3.40 10.07
C LEU A 476 2.75 3.23 11.57
N GLN A 477 4.01 3.28 12.02
CA GLN A 477 4.33 3.29 13.46
C GLN A 477 3.99 4.65 14.10
N ALA A 478 4.13 5.73 13.32
CA ALA A 478 3.82 7.09 13.78
C ALA A 478 3.22 7.93 12.63
N PRO A 479 1.98 7.62 12.18
CA PRO A 479 1.38 8.30 11.05
C PRO A 479 0.86 9.69 11.46
N LEU A 480 1.00 10.67 10.57
CA LEU A 480 0.54 12.05 10.79
C LEU A 480 -0.94 12.12 11.21
N ALA A 481 -1.79 11.24 10.69
CA ALA A 481 -3.20 11.16 11.03
C ALA A 481 -3.47 10.95 12.53
N MET A 482 -2.58 10.29 13.29
CA MET A 482 -2.76 10.09 14.74
C MET A 482 -2.46 11.35 15.56
N ALA A 483 -1.80 12.35 14.97
CA ALA A 483 -1.60 13.66 15.57
C ALA A 483 -2.78 14.62 15.32
N GLN A 484 -3.80 14.20 14.57
CA GLN A 484 -4.95 15.01 14.16
C GLN A 484 -6.25 14.42 14.73
N PRO A 485 -7.29 15.23 15.02
CA PRO A 485 -8.58 14.75 15.53
C PRO A 485 -9.44 14.10 14.43
N LEU A 486 -9.37 14.59 13.19
CA LEU A 486 -10.09 14.06 12.04
C LEU A 486 -9.12 13.61 10.95
N LEU A 487 -9.52 12.60 10.18
CA LEU A 487 -8.78 12.18 9.00
C LEU A 487 -8.93 13.21 7.87
N ALA A 488 -7.83 13.47 7.16
CA ALA A 488 -7.77 14.33 5.98
C ALA A 488 -7.51 13.51 4.70
N GLY A 489 -7.62 14.13 3.52
CA GLY A 489 -7.26 13.53 2.22
C GLY A 489 -8.44 13.15 1.33
N GLY A 490 -9.62 12.86 1.90
CA GLY A 490 -10.82 12.54 1.12
C GLY A 490 -10.66 11.30 0.24
N CYS A 491 -11.55 11.10 -0.74
CA CYS A 491 -11.49 9.99 -1.71
C CYS A 491 -11.52 10.52 -3.13
N GLY A 492 -11.04 9.72 -4.09
CA GLY A 492 -11.08 10.07 -5.50
C GLY A 492 -10.05 9.32 -6.33
N ALA A 493 -9.85 9.80 -7.56
CA ALA A 493 -8.79 9.33 -8.45
C ALA A 493 -7.49 10.11 -8.21
N THR A 494 -6.37 9.58 -8.71
CA THR A 494 -5.01 10.18 -8.68
C THR A 494 -4.34 10.27 -7.31
N LEU A 495 -5.03 9.95 -6.22
CA LEU A 495 -4.44 9.90 -4.88
C LEU A 495 -3.41 8.77 -4.75
N ASP A 496 -2.71 8.74 -3.61
CA ASP A 496 -2.00 7.54 -3.16
C ASP A 496 -3.02 6.67 -2.40
N PRO A 497 -3.70 5.71 -3.05
CA PRO A 497 -4.92 5.09 -2.53
C PRO A 497 -4.69 4.29 -1.25
N CYS A 498 -5.44 4.65 -0.21
CA CYS A 498 -5.67 3.83 0.98
C CYS A 498 -7.16 3.79 1.31
N ALA A 499 -7.53 3.07 2.36
CA ALA A 499 -8.78 3.30 3.05
C ALA A 499 -8.49 3.42 4.55
N ALA A 500 -8.83 4.56 5.12
CA ALA A 500 -8.78 4.80 6.55
C ALA A 500 -10.14 5.30 7.03
N ILE A 501 -10.65 4.69 8.11
CA ILE A 501 -11.93 5.04 8.72
C ILE A 501 -11.69 5.17 10.22
N ARG A 502 -11.97 6.35 10.78
CA ARG A 502 -11.90 6.63 12.21
C ARG A 502 -13.30 6.80 12.80
N VAL A 503 -13.60 5.99 13.81
CA VAL A 503 -14.86 6.01 14.55
C VAL A 503 -14.59 6.48 15.99
N PRO A 504 -14.98 7.70 16.37
CA PRO A 504 -14.94 8.18 17.74
C PRO A 504 -16.08 7.59 18.57
N PHE A 505 -15.85 7.42 19.88
CA PHE A 505 -16.85 6.96 20.82
C PHE A 505 -16.48 7.28 22.28
N THR A 506 -17.50 7.31 23.13
CA THR A 506 -17.33 7.31 24.59
C THR A 506 -17.51 5.89 25.11
N LEU A 507 -16.66 5.50 26.05
CA LEU A 507 -16.75 4.24 26.78
C LEU A 507 -16.78 4.53 28.28
N ASP A 508 -17.94 4.35 28.90
CA ASP A 508 -18.11 4.56 30.35
C ASP A 508 -17.29 3.56 31.17
N ASP A 509 -17.03 3.88 32.44
CA ASP A 509 -16.31 2.98 33.33
C ASP A 509 -17.02 1.62 33.47
N GLY A 510 -16.26 0.52 33.36
CA GLY A 510 -16.78 -0.84 33.36
C GLY A 510 -17.57 -1.24 32.10
N ALA A 511 -17.80 -0.33 31.15
CA ALA A 511 -18.56 -0.62 29.94
C ALA A 511 -17.71 -1.38 28.90
N SER A 512 -18.41 -2.05 27.99
CA SER A 512 -17.81 -2.71 26.83
C SER A 512 -18.42 -2.22 25.53
N ARG A 513 -17.62 -2.20 24.47
CA ARG A 513 -18.05 -1.87 23.11
C ARG A 513 -17.45 -2.83 22.11
N VAL A 514 -18.22 -3.17 21.08
CA VAL A 514 -17.74 -3.91 19.91
C VAL A 514 -17.79 -2.97 18.72
N LEU A 515 -16.70 -2.91 17.95
CA LEU A 515 -16.57 -2.18 16.70
C LEU A 515 -16.17 -3.17 15.61
N VAL A 516 -16.69 -3.01 14.40
CA VAL A 516 -16.41 -3.93 13.30
C VAL A 516 -16.01 -3.18 12.04
N PHE A 517 -14.80 -3.47 11.54
CA PHE A 517 -14.39 -3.09 10.20
C PHE A 517 -14.50 -4.28 9.25
N ARG A 518 -14.85 -4.02 8.00
CA ARG A 518 -15.14 -5.04 6.99
C ARG A 518 -14.41 -4.72 5.70
N LEU A 519 -13.73 -5.72 5.15
CA LEU A 519 -13.08 -5.65 3.85
C LEU A 519 -13.69 -6.71 2.95
N GLY A 520 -14.23 -6.32 1.80
CA GLY A 520 -14.80 -7.25 0.83
C GLY A 520 -14.62 -6.80 -0.60
N ALA A 521 -14.95 -7.68 -1.54
CA ALA A 521 -14.97 -7.36 -2.96
C ALA A 521 -16.06 -8.14 -3.70
N ALA A 522 -16.59 -7.55 -4.76
CA ALA A 522 -17.63 -8.15 -5.59
C ALA A 522 -17.45 -7.81 -7.07
N ARG A 523 -18.24 -8.49 -7.92
CA ARG A 523 -18.15 -8.42 -9.39
C ARG A 523 -18.68 -7.16 -10.05
N SER A 524 -19.15 -6.20 -9.27
CA SER A 524 -19.58 -4.87 -9.72
C SER A 524 -19.73 -3.93 -8.52
N ALA A 525 -19.81 -2.63 -8.78
CA ALA A 525 -20.10 -1.65 -7.74
C ALA A 525 -21.45 -1.90 -7.05
N ALA A 526 -22.49 -2.30 -7.79
CA ALA A 526 -23.80 -2.60 -7.23
C ALA A 526 -23.77 -3.84 -6.32
N ALA A 527 -23.06 -4.89 -6.74
CA ALA A 527 -22.88 -6.09 -5.93
C ALA A 527 -22.03 -5.80 -4.68
N ALA A 528 -21.01 -4.94 -4.78
CA ALA A 528 -20.18 -4.55 -3.63
C ALA A 528 -20.98 -3.77 -2.60
N ARG A 529 -21.86 -2.85 -3.03
CA ARG A 529 -22.78 -2.13 -2.13
C ARG A 529 -23.77 -3.07 -1.45
N THR A 530 -24.35 -4.00 -2.21
CA THR A 530 -25.25 -5.04 -1.65
C THR A 530 -24.52 -5.89 -0.62
N LEU A 531 -23.31 -6.35 -0.92
CA LEU A 531 -22.49 -7.13 0.01
C LEU A 531 -22.13 -6.33 1.28
N ALA A 532 -21.87 -5.03 1.15
CA ALA A 532 -21.62 -4.15 2.29
C ALA A 532 -22.87 -3.95 3.17
N ASP A 533 -24.07 -3.96 2.58
CA ASP A 533 -25.35 -3.85 3.30
C ASP A 533 -25.71 -5.17 4.00
N ASP A 534 -25.50 -6.31 3.35
CA ASP A 534 -25.84 -7.64 3.91
C ASP A 534 -24.95 -8.04 5.11
N THR A 535 -23.87 -7.31 5.35
CA THR A 535 -22.82 -7.64 6.34
C THR A 535 -22.64 -6.57 7.41
N ASP A 536 -23.64 -5.72 7.62
CA ASP A 536 -23.48 -4.38 8.19
C ASP A 536 -23.59 -4.24 9.72
N SER A 537 -23.87 -5.32 10.43
CA SER A 537 -24.09 -5.27 11.88
C SER A 537 -23.07 -6.07 12.71
N PRO A 538 -22.78 -5.65 13.95
CA PRO A 538 -22.00 -6.46 14.89
C PRO A 538 -22.59 -7.85 15.14
N ALA A 539 -23.92 -7.98 15.08
CA ALA A 539 -24.61 -9.26 15.19
C ALA A 539 -24.34 -10.15 13.96
N ALA A 540 -24.34 -9.58 12.75
CA ALA A 540 -23.96 -10.30 11.53
C ALA A 540 -22.51 -10.77 11.60
N ALA A 541 -21.59 -9.94 12.10
CA ALA A 541 -20.19 -10.33 12.31
C ALA A 541 -20.07 -11.49 13.32
N GLN A 542 -20.79 -11.45 14.44
CA GLN A 542 -20.80 -12.55 15.40
C GLN A 542 -21.36 -13.83 14.78
N ALA A 543 -22.49 -13.76 14.08
CA ALA A 543 -23.07 -14.91 13.39
C ALA A 543 -22.13 -15.50 12.32
N ALA A 544 -21.38 -14.65 11.61
CA ALA A 544 -20.36 -15.10 10.66
C ALA A 544 -19.20 -15.82 11.36
N LEU A 545 -18.72 -15.32 12.51
CA LEU A 545 -17.70 -16.00 13.31
C LEU A 545 -18.18 -17.36 13.83
N ASP A 546 -19.43 -17.44 14.28
CA ASP A 546 -20.02 -18.69 14.77
C ASP A 546 -20.11 -19.73 13.65
N LYS A 547 -20.50 -19.32 12.43
CA LYS A 547 -20.48 -20.18 11.23
C LYS A 547 -19.07 -20.66 10.88
N VAL A 548 -18.05 -19.81 11.01
CA VAL A 548 -16.64 -20.20 10.78
C VAL A 548 -16.23 -21.28 11.78
N ARG A 549 -16.54 -21.11 13.06
CA ARG A 549 -16.26 -22.10 14.11
C ARG A 549 -16.99 -23.40 13.83
N GLU A 550 -18.30 -23.36 13.57
CA GLU A 550 -19.10 -24.55 13.26
C GLU A 550 -18.54 -25.31 12.03
N PHE A 551 -18.16 -24.58 10.98
CA PHE A 551 -17.58 -25.18 9.78
C PHE A 551 -16.29 -25.95 10.10
N TRP A 552 -15.36 -25.34 10.83
CA TRP A 552 -14.08 -25.98 11.17
C TRP A 552 -14.24 -27.08 12.22
N ASP A 553 -15.12 -26.93 13.20
CA ASP A 553 -15.48 -27.97 14.17
C ASP A 553 -15.97 -29.22 13.46
N ARG A 554 -16.91 -29.08 12.51
CA ARG A 554 -17.44 -30.18 11.72
C ARG A 554 -16.37 -30.79 10.80
N THR A 555 -15.65 -29.94 10.07
CA THR A 555 -14.68 -30.39 9.05
C THR A 555 -13.51 -31.15 9.68
N LEU A 556 -12.94 -30.60 10.75
CA LEU A 556 -11.79 -31.20 11.43
C LEU A 556 -12.22 -32.33 12.37
N GLY A 557 -13.42 -32.25 12.95
CA GLY A 557 -13.98 -33.28 13.83
C GLY A 557 -14.43 -34.56 13.14
N THR A 558 -14.44 -34.62 11.80
CA THR A 558 -14.92 -35.78 11.04
C THR A 558 -14.04 -37.02 11.24
N VAL A 559 -12.71 -36.83 11.31
CA VAL A 559 -11.75 -37.91 11.60
C VAL A 559 -10.85 -37.44 12.73
N GLN A 560 -10.82 -38.22 13.82
CA GLN A 560 -10.02 -37.94 15.00
C GLN A 560 -9.23 -39.19 15.37
N VAL A 561 -7.94 -39.02 15.61
CA VAL A 561 -7.03 -40.04 16.12
C VAL A 561 -6.72 -39.75 17.59
N LYS A 562 -6.56 -40.81 18.37
CA LYS A 562 -6.06 -40.73 19.75
C LYS A 562 -4.93 -41.71 19.90
N THR A 563 -3.75 -41.21 20.16
CA THR A 563 -2.52 -42.00 20.29
C THR A 563 -1.81 -41.69 21.60
N PRO A 564 -0.78 -42.47 21.99
CA PRO A 564 0.07 -42.10 23.10
C PRO A 564 0.91 -40.83 22.86
N ASP A 565 1.06 -40.37 21.61
CA ASP A 565 1.79 -39.12 21.29
C ASP A 565 0.81 -37.97 21.04
N ARG A 566 0.63 -37.14 22.07
CA ARG A 566 -0.26 -35.98 22.01
C ARG A 566 0.12 -34.96 20.92
N ARG A 567 1.39 -34.87 20.53
CA ARG A 567 1.84 -33.98 19.44
C ARG A 567 1.27 -34.44 18.09
N PHE A 568 1.29 -35.75 17.87
CA PHE A 568 0.75 -36.36 16.66
C PHE A 568 -0.75 -36.15 16.56
N ASP A 569 -1.46 -36.33 17.68
CA ASP A 569 -2.90 -36.11 17.78
C ASP A 569 -3.26 -34.66 17.42
N ILE A 570 -2.62 -33.66 18.04
CA ILE A 570 -2.90 -32.23 17.77
C ILE A 570 -2.73 -31.91 16.28
N MET A 571 -1.61 -32.32 15.68
CA MET A 571 -1.33 -32.00 14.27
C MET A 571 -2.30 -32.68 13.31
N THR A 572 -2.58 -33.97 13.54
CA THR A 572 -3.41 -34.79 12.64
C THR A 572 -4.90 -34.47 12.75
N ASN A 573 -5.37 -34.14 13.95
CA ASN A 573 -6.78 -33.88 14.24
C ASN A 573 -7.26 -32.48 13.84
N GLY A 574 -6.36 -31.60 13.38
CA GLY A 574 -6.71 -30.24 13.03
C GLY A 574 -5.72 -29.58 12.09
N TRP A 575 -4.52 -29.26 12.58
CA TRP A 575 -3.60 -28.34 11.93
C TRP A 575 -3.16 -28.75 10.51
N LEU A 576 -2.88 -30.02 10.26
CA LEU A 576 -2.46 -30.48 8.92
C LEU A 576 -3.61 -30.43 7.90
N VAL A 577 -4.82 -30.80 8.34
CA VAL A 577 -6.03 -30.75 7.49
C VAL A 577 -6.42 -29.30 7.20
N TYR A 578 -6.41 -28.46 8.25
CA TYR A 578 -6.64 -27.02 8.14
C TYR A 578 -5.65 -26.37 7.17
N GLN A 579 -4.34 -26.62 7.34
CA GLN A 579 -3.30 -26.11 6.45
C GLN A 579 -3.52 -26.53 4.98
N THR A 580 -3.93 -27.78 4.77
CA THR A 580 -4.21 -28.28 3.41
C THR A 580 -5.38 -27.53 2.78
N LEU A 581 -6.49 -27.40 3.49
CA LEU A 581 -7.69 -26.77 2.94
C LEU A 581 -7.55 -25.25 2.81
N ALA A 582 -7.24 -24.57 3.91
CA ALA A 582 -7.16 -23.11 3.94
C ALA A 582 -5.97 -22.59 3.11
N CYS A 583 -4.76 -23.08 3.36
CA CYS A 583 -3.56 -22.52 2.73
C CYS A 583 -3.33 -23.04 1.30
N ARG A 584 -3.53 -24.34 1.05
CA ARG A 584 -3.13 -24.97 -0.21
C ARG A 584 -4.24 -25.06 -1.25
N LEU A 585 -5.48 -25.35 -0.85
CA LEU A 585 -6.59 -25.47 -1.80
C LEU A 585 -7.27 -24.12 -2.06
N TRP A 586 -7.68 -23.40 -1.01
CA TRP A 586 -8.41 -22.15 -1.16
C TRP A 586 -7.49 -20.96 -1.41
N ALA A 587 -6.56 -20.68 -0.48
CA ALA A 587 -5.71 -19.52 -0.60
C ALA A 587 -4.67 -19.63 -1.71
N ARG A 588 -4.02 -20.81 -1.83
CA ARG A 588 -2.80 -20.99 -2.63
C ARG A 588 -1.77 -19.90 -2.31
N ASN A 589 -1.67 -19.60 -1.02
CA ASN A 589 -0.87 -18.52 -0.45
C ASN A 589 -0.22 -18.95 0.88
N ALA A 590 0.97 -18.44 1.14
CA ALA A 590 1.76 -18.60 2.35
C ALA A 590 2.73 -17.41 2.47
N PHE A 591 3.36 -17.24 3.63
CA PHE A 591 4.19 -16.05 3.89
C PHE A 591 5.30 -15.84 2.85
N TYR A 592 5.99 -16.91 2.43
CA TYR A 592 7.06 -16.85 1.42
C TYR A 592 6.60 -17.25 0.00
N GLN A 593 5.30 -17.48 -0.23
CA GLN A 593 4.78 -17.92 -1.53
C GLN A 593 3.34 -17.43 -1.77
N SER A 594 3.16 -16.53 -2.72
CA SER A 594 1.84 -16.04 -3.14
C SER A 594 1.62 -16.31 -4.64
N SER A 595 0.79 -17.30 -4.98
CA SER A 595 0.56 -17.71 -6.38
C SER A 595 -0.90 -17.67 -6.82
N GLY A 596 -1.86 -18.11 -6.00
CA GLY A 596 -3.27 -18.14 -6.41
C GLY A 596 -3.63 -19.12 -7.54
N ALA A 597 -2.64 -19.68 -8.26
CA ALA A 597 -2.84 -20.59 -9.39
C ALA A 597 -2.96 -22.06 -8.97
N PHE A 598 -3.64 -22.87 -9.79
CA PHE A 598 -3.65 -24.33 -9.64
C PHE A 598 -2.46 -24.95 -10.39
N GLY A 599 -1.61 -25.66 -9.66
CA GLY A 599 -0.64 -26.58 -10.28
C GLY A 599 -1.36 -27.83 -10.80
N PHE A 600 -0.97 -28.31 -11.98
CA PHE A 600 -1.59 -29.51 -12.59
C PHE A 600 -1.29 -30.82 -11.83
N ARG A 601 -0.13 -30.88 -11.14
CA ARG A 601 0.26 -32.00 -10.27
C ARG A 601 -0.50 -31.91 -8.96
#